data_AF-X1H922-F1
#
_entry.id   AF-X1H922-F1
#
_cell.length_a   1.000
_cell.length_b   1.000
_cell.length_c   1.000
_cell.angle_alpha   90.00
_cell.angle_beta   90.00
_cell.angle_gamma   90.00
#
_symmetry.space_group_name_H-M   'P 1'
#
loop_
_entity.id
_entity.type
_entity.pdbx_description
1 polymer ?
#
loop_
_entity_poly.entity_id
_entity_poly.type
_entity_poly.pdbx_seq_one_letter_code
_entity_poly.pdbx_strand_id
1 'polypeptide(L)'
;VGQFTERLDDPDYRGMSSVDLASAAALAALEDTGADVAAVAAAIDTVAGTRQFEISGHVPAPLGKSNNYPRSVAHRIGADPARAVLEVIGGQSPQHLTTEFAGKGEFRP
;
A
#
# COMPACT_ATOMS: atom_id res chain seq x y z
N VAL A 1 -6.46 10.26 -4.04
CA VAL A 1 -5.17 10.18 -3.31
C VAL A 1 -5.43 10.12 -1.81
N GLY A 2 -4.53 9.57 -0.99
CA GLY A 2 -4.77 9.44 0.45
C GLY A 2 -3.48 9.43 1.25
N GLN A 3 -3.54 9.90 2.49
CA GLN A 3 -2.42 9.97 3.42
C GLN A 3 -2.89 9.64 4.84
N PHE A 4 -2.00 9.08 5.65
CA PHE A 4 -2.26 8.78 7.05
C PHE A 4 -0.96 8.93 7.87
N THR A 5 -1.07 9.33 9.13
CA THR A 5 0.07 9.46 10.05
C THR A 5 -0.38 9.18 11.47
N GLU A 6 0.44 8.47 12.25
CA GLU A 6 0.31 8.43 13.72
C GLU A 6 1.43 9.26 14.35
N ARG A 7 1.09 9.98 15.42
CA ARG A 7 2.08 10.71 16.23
C ARG A 7 2.28 9.95 17.54
N LEU A 8 3.53 9.82 17.98
CA LEU A 8 3.89 9.02 19.16
C LEU A 8 3.35 9.60 20.47
N ASP A 9 3.14 10.91 20.52
CA ASP A 9 2.63 11.66 21.66
C ASP A 9 1.11 11.80 21.66
N ASP A 10 0.43 11.28 20.64
CA ASP A 10 -1.02 11.29 20.57
C ASP A 10 -1.61 10.25 21.55
N PRO A 11 -2.60 10.61 22.39
CA PRO A 11 -3.29 9.63 23.24
C PRO A 11 -3.91 8.47 22.45
N ASP A 12 -4.21 8.67 21.16
CA ASP A 12 -4.78 7.66 20.28
C ASP A 12 -3.72 6.90 19.46
N TYR A 13 -2.43 6.99 19.82
CA TYR A 13 -1.36 6.23 19.16
C TYR A 13 -1.59 4.72 19.30
N ARG A 14 -1.66 4.01 18.17
CA ARG A 14 -1.94 2.56 18.15
C ARG A 14 -0.70 1.70 17.90
N GLY A 15 0.39 2.29 17.41
CA GLY A 15 1.56 1.50 17.02
C GLY A 15 1.28 0.63 15.80
N MET A 16 0.69 1.23 14.77
CA MET A 16 0.32 0.51 13.55
C MET A 16 1.53 -0.09 12.82
N SER A 17 1.33 -1.29 12.28
CA SER A 17 2.30 -1.90 11.36
C SER A 17 2.38 -1.10 10.05
N SER A 18 3.44 -1.28 9.26
CA SER A 18 3.54 -0.66 7.94
C SER A 18 2.39 -1.06 7.00
N VAL A 19 1.82 -2.25 7.18
CA VAL A 19 0.62 -2.70 6.45
C VAL A 19 -0.62 -1.91 6.88
N ASP A 20 -0.81 -1.70 8.18
CA ASP A 20 -1.99 -1.00 8.69
C ASP A 20 -1.95 0.49 8.35
N LEU A 21 -0.77 1.13 8.45
CA LEU A 21 -0.56 2.51 8.01
C LEU A 21 -0.90 2.69 6.52
N ALA A 22 -0.39 1.78 5.67
CA ALA A 22 -0.68 1.80 4.24
C ALA A 22 -2.16 1.54 3.94
N SER A 23 -2.81 0.68 4.71
CA SER A 23 -4.24 0.39 4.57
C SER A 23 -5.09 1.61 4.92
N ALA A 24 -4.73 2.34 5.98
CA ALA A 24 -5.41 3.59 6.34
C ALA A 24 -5.25 4.67 5.24
N ALA A 25 -4.03 4.85 4.70
CA ALA A 25 -3.81 5.77 3.60
C ALA A 25 -4.53 5.35 2.30
N ALA A 26 -4.60 4.05 2.02
CA ALA A 26 -5.32 3.51 0.87
C ALA A 26 -6.84 3.67 1.00
N LEU A 27 -7.41 3.46 2.20
CA LEU A 27 -8.83 3.74 2.47
C LEU A 27 -9.14 5.23 2.23
N ALA A 28 -8.32 6.13 2.75
CA ALA A 28 -8.47 7.56 2.48
C ALA A 28 -8.39 7.88 0.97
N ALA A 29 -7.57 7.14 0.22
CA ALA A 29 -7.47 7.30 -1.23
C ALA A 29 -8.71 6.81 -1.99
N LEU A 30 -9.38 5.76 -1.49
CA LEU A 30 -10.66 5.29 -2.03
C LEU A 30 -11.78 6.27 -1.73
N GLU A 31 -11.83 6.80 -0.50
CA GLU A 31 -12.79 7.82 -0.09
C GLU A 31 -12.67 9.10 -0.93
N ASP A 32 -11.44 9.52 -1.23
CA ASP A 32 -11.14 10.70 -2.07
C ASP A 32 -11.67 10.58 -3.51
N THR A 33 -12.04 9.37 -3.97
CA THR A 33 -12.68 9.21 -5.28
C THR A 33 -14.10 9.80 -5.34
N GLY A 34 -14.75 9.99 -4.19
CA GLY A 34 -16.15 10.42 -4.09
C GLY A 34 -17.17 9.37 -4.55
N ALA A 35 -16.73 8.17 -4.91
CA ALA A 35 -17.58 7.04 -5.29
C ALA A 35 -17.80 6.07 -4.11
N ASP A 36 -18.61 5.03 -4.33
CA ASP A 36 -18.77 3.97 -3.34
C ASP A 36 -17.45 3.21 -3.13
N VAL A 37 -16.90 3.30 -1.91
CA VAL A 37 -15.59 2.75 -1.56
C VAL A 37 -15.49 1.25 -1.85
N ALA A 38 -16.54 0.48 -1.54
CA ALA A 38 -16.55 -0.96 -1.75
C ALA A 38 -16.54 -1.31 -3.25
N ALA A 39 -17.33 -0.60 -4.06
CA ALA A 39 -17.34 -0.77 -5.51
C ALA A 39 -15.99 -0.43 -6.14
N VAL A 40 -15.34 0.66 -5.72
CA VAL A 40 -14.00 1.03 -6.21
C VAL A 40 -12.98 -0.03 -5.78
N ALA A 41 -12.97 -0.45 -4.52
CA ALA A 41 -12.05 -1.48 -4.02
C ALA A 41 -12.19 -2.80 -4.79
N ALA A 42 -13.43 -3.24 -5.06
CA ALA A 42 -13.71 -4.44 -5.82
C ALA A 42 -13.28 -4.35 -7.30
N ALA A 43 -13.19 -3.13 -7.85
CA ALA A 43 -12.75 -2.90 -9.23
C ALA A 43 -11.22 -2.85 -9.39
N ILE A 44 -10.44 -2.87 -8.31
CA ILE A 44 -8.98 -2.83 -8.38
C ILE A 44 -8.44 -4.16 -8.92
N ASP A 45 -7.94 -4.16 -10.15
CA ASP A 45 -7.31 -5.35 -10.75
C ASP A 45 -5.84 -5.54 -10.36
N THR A 46 -5.15 -4.46 -9.99
CA THR A 46 -3.72 -4.45 -9.69
C THR A 46 -3.41 -3.58 -8.49
N VAL A 47 -2.59 -4.07 -7.58
CA VAL A 47 -1.96 -3.28 -6.51
C VAL A 47 -0.45 -3.30 -6.64
N ALA A 48 0.18 -2.15 -6.43
CA ALA A 48 1.63 -2.02 -6.40
C ALA A 48 2.08 -1.37 -5.10
N GLY A 49 3.01 -2.01 -4.40
CA GLY A 49 3.61 -1.50 -3.18
C GLY A 49 5.08 -1.16 -3.40
N THR A 50 5.54 -0.03 -2.85
CA THR A 50 6.97 0.20 -2.63
C THR A 50 7.50 -0.77 -1.58
N ARG A 51 8.80 -0.98 -1.47
CA ARG A 51 9.35 -1.90 -0.46
C ARG A 51 9.49 -1.23 0.90
N GLN A 52 8.96 -1.86 1.95
CA GLN A 52 9.06 -1.38 3.33
C GLN A 52 10.41 -1.77 3.96
N PHE A 53 10.79 -1.04 5.01
CA PHE A 53 11.98 -1.34 5.77
C PHE A 53 11.92 -2.72 6.43
N GLU A 54 10.75 -3.11 6.97
CA GLU A 54 10.55 -4.37 7.70
C GLU A 54 10.78 -5.63 6.84
N ILE A 55 10.82 -5.47 5.51
CA ILE A 55 11.04 -6.55 4.53
C ILE A 55 12.29 -6.34 3.67
N SER A 56 13.13 -5.35 4.01
CA SER A 56 14.35 -5.01 3.26
C SER A 56 15.63 -5.63 3.83
N GLY A 57 15.55 -6.39 4.93
CA GLY A 57 16.70 -7.05 5.55
C GLY A 57 16.33 -7.91 6.75
N HIS A 58 17.34 -8.40 7.49
CA HIS A 58 17.17 -9.17 8.73
C HIS A 58 16.93 -8.27 9.95
N VAL A 59 16.10 -7.26 9.79
CA VAL A 59 15.75 -6.33 10.87
C VAL A 59 14.52 -6.84 11.64
N PRO A 60 14.50 -6.69 12.98
CA PRO A 60 13.29 -6.93 13.75
C PRO A 60 12.16 -6.01 13.26
N ALA A 61 10.95 -6.56 13.16
CA ALA A 61 9.74 -5.82 12.84
C ALA A 61 8.81 -5.84 14.06
N PRO A 62 9.06 -4.98 15.07
CA PRO A 62 8.34 -5.05 16.36
C PRO A 62 6.84 -4.78 16.23
N LEU A 63 6.44 -4.01 15.22
CA LEU A 63 5.03 -3.75 14.89
C LEU A 63 4.45 -4.76 13.89
N GLY A 64 5.21 -5.82 13.58
CA GLY A 64 4.84 -6.84 12.61
C GLY A 64 5.32 -6.54 11.19
N LYS A 65 5.27 -7.57 10.36
CA LYS A 65 5.59 -7.51 8.92
C LYS A 65 4.72 -8.49 8.15
N SER A 66 4.62 -8.29 6.84
CA SER A 66 3.93 -9.20 5.94
C SER A 66 4.91 -9.97 5.06
N ASN A 67 4.58 -11.22 4.75
CA ASN A 67 5.24 -12.02 3.72
C ASN A 67 4.72 -11.71 2.30
N ASN A 68 3.60 -10.99 2.19
CA ASN A 68 3.05 -10.48 0.94
C ASN A 68 2.39 -9.12 1.20
N TYR A 69 3.23 -8.10 1.30
CA TYR A 69 2.81 -6.74 1.68
C TYR A 69 1.68 -6.18 0.80
N PRO A 70 1.79 -6.16 -0.55
CA PRO A 70 0.76 -5.55 -1.38
C PRO A 70 -0.60 -6.24 -1.22
N ARG A 71 -0.65 -7.58 -1.15
CA ARG A 71 -1.91 -8.31 -0.91
C ARG A 71 -2.45 -8.10 0.50
N SER A 72 -1.58 -7.98 1.50
CA SER A 72 -2.01 -7.73 2.87
C SER A 72 -2.69 -6.37 3.05
N VAL A 73 -2.24 -5.36 2.31
CA VAL A 73 -2.90 -4.05 2.22
C VAL A 73 -4.21 -4.17 1.43
N ALA A 74 -4.19 -4.81 0.25
CA ALA A 74 -5.37 -4.99 -0.58
C ALA A 74 -6.55 -5.65 0.17
N HIS A 75 -6.28 -6.74 0.89
CA HIS A 75 -7.31 -7.44 1.65
C HIS A 75 -7.92 -6.58 2.78
N ARG A 76 -7.13 -5.69 3.41
CA ARG A 76 -7.63 -4.81 4.47
C ARG A 76 -8.55 -3.70 3.96
N ILE A 77 -8.41 -3.32 2.69
CA ILE A 77 -9.28 -2.32 2.05
C ILE A 77 -10.44 -2.96 1.26
N GLY A 78 -10.61 -4.28 1.36
CA GLY A 78 -11.67 -5.01 0.67
C GLY A 78 -11.41 -5.31 -0.81
N ALA A 79 -10.17 -5.16 -1.28
CA ALA A 79 -9.77 -5.47 -2.66
C ALA A 79 -9.24 -6.90 -2.80
N ASP A 80 -9.49 -7.51 -3.97
CA ASP A 80 -8.92 -8.81 -4.37
C ASP A 80 -8.31 -8.74 -5.79
N PRO A 81 -7.15 -8.09 -5.94
CA PRO A 81 -6.57 -7.81 -7.25
C PRO A 81 -5.97 -9.07 -7.88
N ALA A 82 -6.14 -9.21 -9.20
CA ALA A 82 -5.50 -10.26 -9.99
C ALA A 82 -3.96 -10.16 -9.92
N ARG A 83 -3.42 -8.93 -9.88
CA ARG A 83 -1.97 -8.67 -9.86
C ARG A 83 -1.54 -7.92 -8.59
N ALA A 84 -0.42 -8.34 -8.03
CA ALA A 84 0.19 -7.70 -6.87
C ALA A 84 1.70 -7.54 -7.14
N VAL A 85 2.18 -6.30 -7.18
CA VAL A 85 3.57 -5.95 -7.49
C VAL A 85 4.25 -5.39 -6.26
N LEU A 86 5.46 -5.87 -5.98
CA LEU A 86 6.35 -5.31 -4.96
C LEU A 86 7.59 -4.75 -5.65
N GLU A 87 7.74 -3.44 -5.62
CA GLU A 87 8.81 -2.72 -6.33
C GLU A 87 10.19 -2.92 -5.67
N VAL A 88 11.23 -2.64 -6.44
CA VAL A 88 12.62 -2.56 -5.95
C VAL A 88 12.80 -1.40 -4.98
N ILE A 89 13.88 -1.46 -4.18
CA ILE A 89 14.21 -0.42 -3.20
C ILE A 89 14.61 0.88 -3.89
N GLY A 90 14.17 2.00 -3.34
CA GLY A 90 14.74 3.33 -3.58
C GLY A 90 13.68 4.43 -3.66
N GLY A 91 14.10 5.68 -3.42
CA GLY A 91 13.20 6.83 -3.35
C GLY A 91 12.49 7.16 -4.66
N GLN A 92 13.00 6.65 -5.79
CA GLN A 92 12.39 6.77 -7.11
C GLN A 92 11.14 5.90 -7.29
N SER A 93 10.96 4.86 -6.45
CA SER A 93 9.93 3.83 -6.66
C SER A 93 8.50 4.37 -6.80
N PRO A 94 8.00 5.35 -6.02
CA PRO A 94 6.62 5.82 -6.17
C PRO A 94 6.35 6.47 -7.54
N GLN A 95 7.28 7.31 -8.02
CA GLN A 95 7.13 8.00 -9.30
C GLN A 95 7.30 7.03 -10.48
N HIS A 96 8.21 6.07 -10.35
CA HIS A 96 8.42 5.02 -11.35
C HIS A 96 7.14 4.20 -11.55
N LEU A 97 6.58 3.66 -10.45
CA LEU A 97 5.33 2.90 -10.48
C LEU A 97 4.18 3.70 -11.09
N THR A 98 4.02 4.96 -10.69
CA THR A 98 2.97 5.83 -11.24
C THR A 98 3.11 5.99 -12.76
N THR A 99 4.34 6.22 -13.23
CA THR A 99 4.62 6.36 -14.67
C THR A 99 4.36 5.05 -15.41
N GLU A 100 4.79 3.92 -14.85
CA GLU A 100 4.63 2.59 -15.44
C GLU A 100 3.16 2.20 -15.59
N PHE A 101 2.36 2.32 -14.53
CA PHE A 101 0.94 1.94 -14.54
C PHE A 101 0.04 2.94 -15.29
N ALA A 102 0.48 4.19 -15.46
CA ALA A 102 -0.18 5.15 -16.35
C ALA A 102 0.20 4.94 -17.83
N GLY A 103 1.37 4.36 -18.10
CA GLY A 103 1.81 3.97 -19.44
C GLY A 103 1.07 2.73 -19.94
N LYS A 104 0.87 2.63 -21.26
CA LYS A 104 0.26 1.44 -21.88
C LYS A 104 1.17 0.21 -21.72
N GLY A 105 0.96 -0.57 -20.67
CA GLY A 105 1.02 -2.04 -20.66
C GLY A 105 2.35 -2.77 -20.86
N GLU A 106 3.50 -2.11 -21.01
CA GLU A 106 4.80 -2.82 -21.05
C GLU A 106 5.43 -2.92 -19.67
N PHE A 107 4.97 -3.91 -18.91
CA PHE A 107 5.73 -4.41 -17.76
C PHE A 107 7.06 -4.98 -18.30
N ARG A 108 8.17 -4.31 -18.03
CA ARG A 108 9.51 -4.84 -18.34
C ARG A 108 10.00 -5.58 -17.09
N PRO A 109 10.19 -6.91 -17.17
CA PRO A 109 10.61 -7.73 -16.03
C PRO A 109 12.05 -7.42 -15.57
#